data_AF-A0A2D9C9K6-F1
#
_entry.id   AF-A0A2D9C9K6-F1
#
_cell.length_a   1.000
_cell.length_b   1.000
_cell.length_c   1.000
_cell.angle_alpha   90.00
_cell.angle_beta   90.00
_cell.angle_gamma   90.00
#
_symmetry.space_group_name_H-M   'P 1'
#
loop_
_entity.id
_entity.type
_entity.pdbx_description
1 polymer ?
#
loop_
_entity_poly.entity_id
_entity_poly.type
_entity_poly.pdbx_seq_one_letter_code
_entity_poly.pdbx_strand_id
1 'polypeptide(L)'
;MNRNYTAPAVNEQWASDRQTDMAVAVAIHAISDASRLPEDIWSDPTPPEFEHVCMAVEEYVVHGDYAANEDGYCWGQETVPG
;
A
#
# COMPACT_ATOMS: atom_id res chain seq x y z
N MET A 1 -17.37 -1.99 -12.21
CA MET A 1 -16.69 -2.83 -11.21
C MET A 1 -16.67 -2.07 -9.89
N ASN A 2 -17.05 -2.71 -8.78
CA ASN A 2 -16.79 -2.21 -7.43
C ASN A 2 -15.32 -2.51 -7.10
N ARG A 3 -14.54 -1.53 -6.64
CA ARG A 3 -13.18 -1.78 -6.12
C ARG A 3 -13.31 -2.43 -4.73
N ASN A 4 -12.50 -3.44 -4.43
CA ASN A 4 -12.41 -3.98 -3.06
C ASN A 4 -11.61 -3.03 -2.17
N TYR A 5 -10.62 -2.34 -2.74
CA TYR A 5 -9.77 -1.38 -2.06
C TYR A 5 -10.02 0.04 -2.57
N THR A 6 -10.32 0.93 -1.64
CA THR A 6 -10.40 2.37 -1.97
C THR A 6 -8.99 2.92 -2.04
N ALA A 7 -8.69 3.80 -2.99
CA ALA A 7 -7.41 4.52 -3.06
C ALA A 7 -7.54 5.88 -2.35
N PRO A 8 -7.34 5.97 -1.02
CA PRO A 8 -7.42 7.24 -0.32
C PRO A 8 -6.30 8.19 -0.78
N ALA A 9 -6.57 9.49 -0.71
CA ALA A 9 -5.53 10.50 -0.91
C ALA A 9 -4.53 10.44 0.25
N VAL A 10 -3.32 9.94 -0.03
CA VAL A 10 -2.21 9.89 0.91
C VAL A 10 -1.23 11.01 0.60
N ASN A 11 -0.63 11.59 1.64
CA ASN A 11 0.39 12.62 1.49
C ASN A 11 1.68 11.98 0.96
N GLU A 12 2.19 12.48 -0.17
CA GLU A 12 3.45 12.03 -0.77
C GLU A 12 4.64 12.14 0.19
N GLN A 13 4.62 13.12 1.10
CA GLN A 13 5.65 13.28 2.13
C GLN A 13 5.69 12.07 3.07
N TRP A 14 4.54 11.48 3.41
CA TRP A 14 4.47 10.32 4.29
C TRP A 14 5.23 9.14 3.68
N ALA A 15 5.04 8.92 2.37
CA ALA A 15 5.66 7.86 1.59
C ALA A 15 7.17 8.13 1.41
N SER A 16 7.53 9.37 1.05
CA SER A 16 8.92 9.80 0.86
C SER A 16 9.75 9.68 2.15
N ASP A 17 9.22 10.10 3.29
CA ASP A 17 9.92 10.02 4.58
C ASP A 17 10.21 8.57 5.00
N ARG A 18 9.42 7.63 4.47
CA ARG A 18 9.48 6.19 4.75
C ARG A 18 10.09 5.38 3.62
N GLN A 19 10.64 6.04 2.59
CA GLN A 19 11.18 5.37 1.39
C GLN A 19 10.21 4.31 0.82
N THR A 20 8.93 4.66 0.81
CA THR A 20 7.83 3.77 0.43
C THR A 20 7.18 4.34 -0.83
N ASP A 21 6.83 3.47 -1.77
CA ASP A 21 6.15 3.88 -2.99
C ASP A 21 4.70 4.26 -2.72
N MET A 22 4.16 5.17 -3.54
CA MET A 22 2.81 5.70 -3.35
C MET A 22 1.74 4.61 -3.42
N ALA A 23 1.90 3.59 -4.26
CA ALA A 23 0.95 2.48 -4.35
C ALA A 23 0.82 1.73 -3.01
N VAL A 24 1.96 1.46 -2.36
CA VAL A 24 2.03 0.80 -1.06
C VAL A 24 1.51 1.71 0.05
N ALA A 25 1.89 2.99 0.04
CA ALA A 25 1.39 3.95 1.03
C ALA A 25 -0.15 4.08 0.97
N VAL A 26 -0.72 4.17 -0.23
CA VAL A 26 -2.17 4.20 -0.45
C VAL A 26 -2.83 2.90 0.01
N ALA A 27 -2.23 1.75 -0.27
CA ALA A 27 -2.73 0.46 0.21
C ALA A 27 -2.74 0.37 1.75
N ILE A 28 -1.65 0.77 2.42
CA ILE A 28 -1.56 0.79 3.89
C ILE A 28 -2.66 1.68 4.49
N HIS A 29 -2.85 2.88 3.94
CA HIS A 29 -3.91 3.77 4.39
C HIS A 29 -5.31 3.23 4.10
N ALA A 30 -5.49 2.49 3.01
CA ALA A 30 -6.78 1.88 2.67
C ALA A 30 -7.22 0.79 3.65
N ILE A 31 -6.26 0.03 4.20
CA ILE A 31 -6.54 -1.05 5.15
C ILE A 31 -6.46 -0.61 6.61
N SER A 32 -5.88 0.57 6.88
CA SER A 32 -5.82 1.16 8.21
C SER A 32 -7.20 1.55 8.73
N ASP A 33 -7.37 1.46 10.05
CA ASP A 33 -8.60 1.85 10.74
C ASP A 33 -8.31 2.53 12.08
N ALA A 34 -9.36 2.86 12.83
CA ALA A 34 -9.21 3.51 14.14
C ALA A 34 -8.41 2.67 15.17
N SER A 35 -8.31 1.36 14.94
CA SER A 35 -7.63 0.40 15.82
C SER A 35 -6.21 0.08 15.36
N ARG A 36 -5.91 0.20 14.07
CA ARG A 36 -4.60 -0.02 13.46
C ARG A 36 -4.23 1.15 12.57
N LEU A 37 -3.32 2.00 13.07
CA LEU A 37 -2.89 3.18 12.35
C LEU A 37 -2.01 2.79 11.15
N PRO A 38 -1.97 3.62 10.09
CA PRO A 38 -1.05 3.42 8.96
C PRO A 38 0.41 3.24 9.39
N GLU A 39 0.81 3.95 10.44
CA GLU A 39 2.18 3.92 10.98
C GLU A 39 2.50 2.59 11.66
N ASP A 40 1.53 2.00 12.36
CA ASP A 40 1.67 0.69 13.01
C ASP A 40 1.72 -0.42 11.98
N ILE A 41 0.84 -0.36 10.97
CA ILE A 41 0.84 -1.31 9.86
C ILE A 41 2.15 -1.21 9.10
N TRP A 42 2.62 0.01 8.79
CA TRP A 42 3.88 0.20 8.07
C TRP A 42 5.09 -0.33 8.85
N SER A 43 5.13 -0.14 10.17
CA SER A 43 6.28 -0.50 10.99
C SER A 43 6.30 -1.97 11.41
N ASP A 44 5.15 -2.58 11.64
CA ASP A 44 5.00 -3.97 12.10
C ASP A 44 3.68 -4.55 11.56
N PRO A 45 3.62 -4.86 10.24
CA PRO A 45 2.43 -5.44 9.65
C PRO A 45 2.25 -6.87 10.16
N THR A 46 1.02 -7.21 10.50
CA THR A 46 0.65 -8.62 10.67
C THR A 46 0.63 -9.32 9.30
N PRO A 47 0.82 -10.65 9.25
CA PRO A 47 0.73 -11.40 8.00
C PRO A 47 -0.53 -11.10 7.15
N PRO A 48 -1.76 -11.06 7.71
CA PRO A 48 -2.94 -10.74 6.91
C PRO A 48 -2.96 -9.28 6.41
N GLU A 49 -2.41 -8.33 7.17
CA GLU A 49 -2.32 -6.93 6.71
C GLU A 49 -1.35 -6.81 5.52
N PHE A 50 -0.22 -7.51 5.56
CA PHE A 50 0.71 -7.55 4.44
C PHE A 50 0.05 -8.16 3.19
N GLU A 51 -0.67 -9.28 3.33
CA GLU A 51 -1.42 -9.87 2.22
C GLU A 51 -2.47 -8.91 1.64
N HIS A 52 -3.18 -8.16 2.50
CA HIS A 52 -4.13 -7.16 2.06
C HIS A 52 -3.46 -5.99 1.31
N VAL A 53 -2.27 -5.55 1.74
CA VAL A 53 -1.51 -4.53 1.00
C VAL A 53 -1.10 -5.03 -0.37
N CYS A 54 -0.57 -6.25 -0.49
CA CYS A 54 -0.23 -6.85 -1.78
C CYS A 54 -1.46 -6.91 -2.70
N MET A 55 -2.60 -7.39 -2.20
CA MET A 55 -3.84 -7.46 -2.98
C MET A 55 -4.35 -6.07 -3.40
N ALA A 56 -4.24 -5.07 -2.53
CA ALA A 56 -4.64 -3.71 -2.86
C ALA A 56 -3.77 -3.10 -3.96
N VAL A 57 -2.44 -3.28 -3.88
CA VAL A 57 -1.49 -2.83 -4.89
C VAL A 57 -1.76 -3.49 -6.24
N GLU A 58 -1.96 -4.81 -6.27
CA GLU A 58 -2.32 -5.54 -7.49
C GLU A 58 -3.63 -5.01 -8.09
N GLU A 59 -4.66 -4.78 -7.25
CA GLU A 59 -5.94 -4.25 -7.72
C GLU A 59 -5.75 -2.85 -8.34
N TYR A 60 -4.95 -1.97 -7.74
CA TYR A 60 -4.68 -0.65 -8.29
C TYR A 60 -3.95 -0.70 -9.64
N VAL A 61 -3.04 -1.66 -9.81
CA VAL A 61 -2.34 -1.87 -11.09
C VAL A 61 -3.28 -2.42 -12.16
N VAL A 62 -4.08 -3.42 -11.81
CA VAL A 62 -5.10 -4.00 -12.71
C VAL A 62 -6.14 -2.95 -13.14
N HIS A 63 -6.49 -2.02 -12.24
CA HIS A 63 -7.41 -0.92 -12.52
C HIS A 63 -6.75 0.28 -13.23
N GLY A 64 -5.43 0.29 -13.37
CA GLY A 64 -4.67 1.34 -14.05
C GLY A 64 -4.47 2.62 -13.22
N ASP A 65 -4.64 2.56 -11.90
CA ASP A 65 -4.31 3.67 -10.99
C ASP A 65 -2.79 3.81 -10.80
N TYR A 66 -2.05 2.70 -10.87
CA TYR A 66 -0.58 2.66 -10.87
C TYR A 66 -0.05 1.80 -12.02
N ALA A 67 1.19 2.07 -12.44
CA ALA A 67 1.86 1.30 -13.48
C ALA A 67 2.50 0.03 -12.89
N ALA A 68 2.24 -1.13 -13.49
CA ALA A 68 2.87 -2.39 -13.08
C ALA A 68 4.39 -2.25 -12.96
N ASN A 69 4.95 -2.79 -11.89
CA ASN A 69 6.38 -2.71 -11.62
C ASN A 69 6.95 -4.13 -11.44
N GLU A 70 7.75 -4.59 -12.42
CA GLU A 70 8.35 -5.93 -12.41
C GLU A 70 9.35 -6.13 -11.26
N ASP A 71 9.98 -5.05 -10.79
CA ASP A 71 10.86 -5.05 -9.61
C ASP A 71 10.09 -4.96 -8.29
N GLY A 72 8.77 -4.75 -8.35
CA GLY A 72 7.90 -4.50 -7.20
C GLY A 72 7.99 -3.08 -6.66
N TYR A 73 7.15 -2.79 -5.66
CA TYR A 73 7.06 -1.50 -4.99
C TYR A 73 7.79 -1.50 -3.65
N CYS A 74 8.45 -0.40 -3.33
CA CYS A 74 9.18 -0.23 -2.09
C CYS A 74 8.22 -0.07 -0.90
N TRP A 75 8.45 -0.86 0.15
CA TRP A 75 7.92 -0.66 1.50
C TRP A 75 9.10 -0.49 2.44
N GLY A 76 9.73 0.68 2.41
CA GLY A 76 10.91 0.99 3.23
C GLY A 76 12.13 0.15 2.84
N GLN A 77 12.31 -1.00 3.46
CA GLN A 77 13.38 -1.96 3.13
C GLN A 77 12.84 -3.26 2.51
N GLU A 78 11.52 -3.43 2.51
CA GLU A 78 10.83 -4.58 1.92
C GLU A 78 10.29 -4.23 0.53
N THR A 79 9.88 -5.26 -0.21
CA THR A 79 9.34 -5.12 -1.56
C THR A 79 8.00 -5.81 -1.66
N VAL A 80 7.00 -5.10 -2.19
CA VAL A 80 5.65 -5.58 -2.46
C VAL A 80 5.53 -5.90 -3.94
N PRO A 81 5.01 -7.08 -4.33
CA PRO A 81 4.77 -7.38 -5.73
C PRO A 81 3.76 -6.40 -6.34
N GLY A 82 3.99 -6.05 -7.60
CA GLY A 82 3.25 -5.01 -8.32
C GLY A 82 2.80 -5.43 -9.71
#